data_AF-A0A0T6ATR6-F1
#
_entry.id   AF-A0A0T6ATR6-F1
#
_cell.length_a   1.000
_cell.length_b   1.000
_cell.length_c   1.000
_cell.angle_alpha   90.00
_cell.angle_beta   90.00
_cell.angle_gamma   90.00
#
_symmetry.space_group_name_H-M   'P 1'
#
loop_
_entity.id
_entity.type
_entity.pdbx_description
1 polymer ?
#
loop_
_entity_poly.entity_id
_entity_poly.type
_entity_poly.pdbx_seq_one_letter_code
_entity_poly.pdbx_strand_id
1 'polypeptide(L)'
;MTWKLQHQEGETYNHSKIHRLMLRDKARNRAYKQAIEDNKDIFEGKVILDVGAGTGILSVFCAQAGCRKVFAVEASDIYKIAEEVVKENNLEDTIQVIHDRIENVTLPGNIKADVIISEWMGFYLLHEGMLDSVIWARDHFLKDDGMLFPESATIYSAPCSVPSMYEEWEDVEGISMKSFASKLRSQASQKPDTTIVKPEQILADPEVVLWIDLREVTVEDLHCIKVQHIAVANKDGKYQGICIWFTCTFPSSSTEPIILSTDPDEEETHWKQTTVVLPNECHVAELEPIAYELVLTRSENNDRHYNIEVTMLDPEEVEHPEYCSCHMTKCILVRAMLEKYEKNEENP
;
A
#
# COMPACT_ATOMS: atom_id res chain seq x y z
N MET A 1 -42.64 1.74 18.77
CA MET A 1 -41.17 1.53 18.81
C MET A 1 -40.53 2.87 19.08
N THR A 2 -40.00 3.07 20.28
CA THR A 2 -39.31 4.30 20.67
C THR A 2 -37.83 4.03 20.55
N TRP A 3 -37.19 4.57 19.52
CA TRP A 3 -35.74 4.45 19.32
C TRP A 3 -35.04 5.40 20.29
N LYS A 4 -34.45 4.86 21.36
CA LYS A 4 -33.51 5.61 22.20
C LYS A 4 -32.13 5.54 21.54
N LEU A 5 -31.73 6.60 20.84
CA LEU A 5 -30.36 6.80 20.40
C LEU A 5 -29.49 7.12 21.62
N GLN A 6 -28.83 6.11 22.18
CA GLN A 6 -27.69 6.34 23.06
C GLN A 6 -26.47 6.57 22.18
N HIS A 7 -25.92 7.79 22.20
CA HIS A 7 -24.62 8.08 21.62
C HIS A 7 -23.56 7.44 22.54
N GLN A 8 -23.16 6.21 22.22
CA GLN A 8 -21.89 5.67 22.70
C GLN A 8 -20.86 5.91 21.59
N GLU A 9 -20.18 7.05 21.62
CA GLU A 9 -18.90 7.19 20.94
C GLU A 9 -17.88 6.37 21.74
N GLY A 10 -17.84 5.06 21.46
CA GLY A 10 -16.87 4.11 21.99
C GLY A 10 -16.01 3.51 20.89
N GLU A 11 -14.89 2.88 21.26
CA GLU A 11 -13.97 2.19 20.34
C GLU A 11 -14.72 1.29 19.34
N THR A 12 -15.74 0.54 19.77
CA THR A 12 -16.56 -0.35 18.92
C THR A 12 -17.28 0.36 17.77
N TYR A 13 -17.68 1.63 17.95
CA TYR A 13 -18.35 2.42 16.90
C TYR A 13 -17.35 2.85 15.80
N ASN A 14 -16.10 3.12 16.18
CA ASN A 14 -15.02 3.42 15.24
C ASN A 14 -14.60 2.16 14.47
N HIS A 15 -14.47 1.01 15.14
CA HIS A 15 -14.19 -0.28 14.48
C HIS A 15 -15.26 -0.62 13.43
N SER A 16 -16.55 -0.52 13.78
CA SER A 16 -17.65 -0.80 12.83
C SER A 16 -17.61 0.08 11.58
N LYS A 17 -17.17 1.34 11.68
CA LYS A 17 -17.02 2.24 10.52
C LYS A 17 -15.86 1.82 9.63
N ILE A 18 -14.72 1.48 10.22
CA ILE A 18 -13.51 1.04 9.50
C ILE A 18 -13.78 -0.29 8.79
N HIS A 19 -14.33 -1.29 9.48
CA HIS A 19 -14.71 -2.56 8.86
C HIS A 19 -15.78 -2.39 7.78
N ARG A 20 -16.73 -1.46 7.92
CA ARG A 20 -17.71 -1.17 6.85
C ARG A 20 -17.05 -0.58 5.60
N LEU A 21 -16.05 0.28 5.76
CA LEU A 21 -15.27 0.83 4.64
C LEU A 21 -14.52 -0.30 3.92
N MET A 22 -13.76 -1.07 4.68
CA MET A 22 -13.03 -2.26 4.22
C MET A 22 -13.92 -3.29 3.51
N LEU A 23 -15.07 -3.66 4.08
CA LEU A 23 -16.01 -4.61 3.47
C LEU A 23 -16.70 -4.07 2.21
N ARG A 24 -16.70 -2.75 2.00
CA ARG A 24 -17.24 -2.13 0.78
C ARG A 24 -16.18 -1.96 -0.32
N ASP A 25 -14.91 -2.08 0.03
CA ASP A 25 -13.80 -2.10 -0.92
C ASP A 25 -13.85 -3.41 -1.71
N LYS A 26 -14.42 -3.33 -2.92
CA LYS A 26 -14.61 -4.49 -3.78
C LYS A 26 -13.29 -4.97 -4.38
N ALA A 27 -12.40 -4.06 -4.77
CA ALA A 27 -11.11 -4.38 -5.35
C ALA A 27 -10.29 -5.23 -4.37
N ARG A 28 -10.18 -4.77 -3.11
CA ARG A 28 -9.54 -5.52 -2.02
C ARG A 28 -10.17 -6.90 -1.83
N ASN A 29 -11.48 -6.95 -1.59
CA ASN A 29 -12.16 -8.21 -1.30
C ASN A 29 -12.06 -9.22 -2.44
N ARG A 30 -12.16 -8.73 -3.68
CA ARG A 30 -12.06 -9.56 -4.88
C ARG A 30 -10.64 -10.09 -5.05
N ALA A 31 -9.61 -9.27 -4.86
CA ALA A 31 -8.22 -9.69 -5.00
C ALA A 31 -7.88 -10.85 -4.05
N TYR A 32 -8.19 -10.73 -2.76
CA TYR A 32 -7.99 -11.82 -1.80
C TYR A 32 -8.79 -13.06 -2.14
N LYS A 33 -10.08 -12.90 -2.46
CA LYS A 33 -10.94 -14.03 -2.81
C LYS A 33 -10.41 -14.78 -4.04
N GLN A 34 -10.07 -14.05 -5.10
CA GLN A 34 -9.55 -14.62 -6.34
C GLN A 34 -8.20 -15.29 -6.13
N ALA A 35 -7.29 -14.67 -5.36
CA ALA A 35 -6.01 -15.27 -5.02
C ALA A 35 -6.17 -16.60 -4.26
N ILE A 36 -7.15 -16.72 -3.37
CA ILE A 36 -7.45 -17.98 -2.68
C ILE A 36 -8.07 -19.01 -3.66
N GLU A 37 -9.01 -18.58 -4.50
CA GLU A 37 -9.69 -19.47 -5.45
C GLU A 37 -8.75 -20.01 -6.53
N ASP A 38 -7.85 -19.19 -7.06
CA ASP A 38 -6.87 -19.57 -8.08
C ASP A 38 -5.77 -20.50 -7.53
N ASN A 39 -5.52 -20.43 -6.22
CA ASN A 39 -4.54 -21.26 -5.52
C ASN A 39 -5.21 -22.32 -4.64
N LYS A 40 -6.41 -22.78 -4.98
CA LYS A 40 -7.20 -23.68 -4.12
C LYS A 40 -6.44 -24.94 -3.67
N ASP A 41 -5.56 -25.47 -4.52
CA ASP A 41 -4.70 -26.62 -4.23
C ASP A 41 -3.68 -26.34 -3.11
N ILE A 42 -3.30 -25.08 -2.91
CA ILE A 42 -2.47 -24.61 -1.80
C ILE A 42 -3.26 -24.54 -0.50
N PHE A 43 -4.59 -24.37 -0.54
CA PHE A 43 -5.43 -24.27 0.65
C PHE A 43 -6.08 -25.60 1.06
N GLU A 44 -6.41 -26.48 0.13
CA GLU A 44 -7.17 -27.71 0.39
C GLU A 44 -6.47 -28.62 1.42
N GLY A 45 -7.19 -28.97 2.50
CA GLY A 45 -6.67 -29.82 3.58
C GLY A 45 -5.56 -29.19 4.45
N LYS A 46 -5.20 -27.91 4.23
CA LYS A 46 -4.12 -27.21 4.94
C LYS A 46 -4.55 -26.52 6.22
N VAL A 47 -3.58 -26.14 7.06
CA VAL A 47 -3.76 -25.24 8.20
C VAL A 47 -3.45 -23.82 7.78
N ILE A 48 -4.39 -22.92 8.00
CA ILE A 48 -4.27 -21.50 7.70
C ILE A 48 -4.20 -20.70 8.99
N LEU A 49 -3.35 -19.69 9.03
CA LEU A 49 -3.31 -18.68 10.08
C LEU A 49 -3.69 -17.33 9.45
N ASP A 50 -4.80 -16.75 9.89
CA ASP A 50 -5.30 -15.43 9.48
C ASP A 50 -4.92 -14.41 10.56
N VAL A 51 -3.96 -13.54 10.25
CA VAL A 51 -3.38 -12.58 11.20
C VAL A 51 -4.08 -11.23 11.05
N GLY A 52 -4.76 -10.78 12.12
CA GLY A 52 -5.65 -9.61 12.09
C GLY A 52 -6.91 -9.91 11.31
N ALA A 53 -7.61 -10.98 11.70
CA ALA A 53 -8.73 -11.53 10.95
C ALA A 53 -9.92 -10.56 10.82
N GLY A 54 -9.99 -9.51 11.65
CA GLY A 54 -11.05 -8.52 11.62
C GLY A 54 -12.42 -9.17 11.75
N THR A 55 -13.29 -9.00 10.74
CA THR A 55 -14.62 -9.64 10.71
C THR A 55 -14.59 -11.12 10.29
N GLY A 56 -13.42 -11.71 10.08
CA GLY A 56 -13.24 -13.11 9.67
C GLY A 56 -13.52 -13.38 8.19
N ILE A 57 -13.66 -12.36 7.33
CA ILE A 57 -14.02 -12.56 5.91
C ILE A 57 -12.97 -13.40 5.16
N LEU A 58 -11.67 -13.17 5.40
CA LEU A 58 -10.59 -13.92 4.75
C LEU A 58 -10.53 -15.36 5.26
N SER A 59 -10.69 -15.55 6.57
CA SER A 59 -10.89 -16.86 7.18
C SER A 59 -12.04 -17.66 6.53
N VAL A 60 -13.17 -17.01 6.25
CA VAL A 60 -14.31 -17.64 5.56
C VAL A 60 -13.94 -18.03 4.13
N PHE A 61 -13.26 -17.17 3.36
CA PHE A 61 -12.79 -17.53 2.02
C PHE A 61 -11.84 -18.74 2.05
N CYS A 62 -10.90 -18.79 3.00
CA CYS A 62 -9.99 -19.92 3.17
C CYS A 62 -10.74 -21.23 3.50
N ALA A 63 -11.76 -21.16 4.37
CA ALA A 63 -12.59 -22.31 4.68
C ALA A 63 -13.41 -22.79 3.47
N GLN A 64 -13.94 -21.86 2.66
CA GLN A 64 -14.64 -22.19 1.41
C GLN A 64 -13.71 -22.83 0.36
N ALA A 65 -12.41 -22.53 0.40
CA ALA A 65 -11.40 -23.18 -0.43
C ALA A 65 -11.08 -24.63 0.01
N GLY A 66 -11.62 -25.08 1.15
CA GLY A 66 -11.50 -26.47 1.61
C GLY A 66 -10.32 -26.72 2.55
N CYS A 67 -9.79 -25.69 3.20
CA CYS A 67 -8.76 -25.87 4.21
C CYS A 67 -9.24 -26.74 5.38
N ARG A 68 -8.31 -27.40 6.07
CA ARG A 68 -8.62 -28.27 7.21
C ARG A 68 -8.95 -27.49 8.47
N LYS A 69 -8.23 -26.38 8.71
CA LYS A 69 -8.41 -25.54 9.90
C LYS A 69 -7.93 -24.12 9.59
N VAL A 70 -8.67 -23.12 10.08
CA VAL A 70 -8.21 -21.73 10.15
C VAL A 70 -8.09 -21.31 11.60
N PHE A 71 -6.96 -20.72 11.98
CA PHE A 71 -6.80 -19.98 13.21
C PHE A 71 -6.89 -18.48 12.88
N ALA A 72 -8.01 -17.86 13.25
CA ALA A 72 -8.32 -16.47 12.95
C ALA A 72 -7.97 -15.61 14.17
N VAL A 73 -6.82 -14.95 14.14
CA VAL A 73 -6.31 -14.17 15.28
C VAL A 73 -6.69 -12.70 15.12
N GLU A 74 -7.39 -12.14 16.09
CA GLU A 74 -7.84 -10.75 16.09
C GLU A 74 -7.67 -10.15 17.48
N ALA A 75 -7.00 -9.00 17.57
CA ALA A 75 -6.67 -8.38 18.86
C ALA A 75 -7.74 -7.41 19.35
N SER A 76 -8.58 -6.88 18.46
CA SER A 76 -9.64 -5.93 18.79
C SER A 76 -10.97 -6.63 19.07
N ASP A 77 -11.90 -5.88 19.67
CA ASP A 77 -13.25 -6.36 20.02
C ASP A 77 -14.10 -6.82 18.82
N ILE A 78 -13.66 -6.56 17.57
CA ILE A 78 -14.36 -7.03 16.36
C ILE A 78 -14.34 -8.56 16.23
N TYR A 79 -13.46 -9.26 16.96
CA TYR A 79 -13.43 -10.73 16.98
C TYR A 79 -14.80 -11.35 17.30
N LYS A 80 -15.64 -10.67 18.11
CA LYS A 80 -17.01 -11.12 18.42
C LYS A 80 -17.87 -11.20 17.16
N ILE A 81 -17.72 -10.22 16.27
CA ILE A 81 -18.38 -10.23 14.96
C ILE A 81 -17.80 -11.35 14.09
N ALA A 82 -16.49 -11.61 14.15
CA ALA A 82 -15.91 -12.75 13.44
C ALA A 82 -16.52 -14.08 13.91
N GLU A 83 -16.70 -14.29 15.22
CA GLU A 83 -17.38 -15.48 15.75
C GLU A 83 -18.82 -15.60 15.23
N GLU A 84 -19.57 -14.50 15.23
CA GLU A 84 -20.93 -14.45 14.67
C GLU A 84 -20.95 -14.78 13.17
N VAL A 85 -20.06 -14.19 12.38
CA VAL A 85 -19.94 -14.46 10.93
C VAL A 85 -19.56 -15.91 10.66
N VAL A 86 -18.62 -16.48 11.42
CA VAL A 86 -18.24 -17.89 11.31
C VAL A 86 -19.44 -18.80 11.56
N LYS A 87 -20.23 -18.50 12.60
CA LYS A 87 -21.43 -19.24 12.96
C LYS A 87 -22.54 -19.10 11.92
N GLU A 88 -22.80 -17.90 11.41
CA GLU A 88 -23.78 -17.64 10.35
C GLU A 88 -23.51 -18.46 9.08
N ASN A 89 -22.23 -18.75 8.80
CA ASN A 89 -21.79 -19.53 7.66
C ASN A 89 -21.60 -21.03 7.97
N ASN A 90 -21.92 -21.48 9.19
CA ASN A 90 -21.76 -22.87 9.65
C ASN A 90 -20.31 -23.39 9.55
N LEU A 91 -19.33 -22.56 9.91
CA LEU A 91 -17.90 -22.87 9.79
C LEU A 91 -17.19 -23.02 11.14
N GLU A 92 -17.92 -23.16 12.24
CA GLU A 92 -17.38 -23.25 13.62
C GLU A 92 -16.41 -24.45 13.80
N ASP A 93 -16.62 -25.55 13.07
CA ASP A 93 -15.73 -26.71 13.12
C ASP A 93 -14.38 -26.44 12.43
N THR A 94 -14.37 -25.60 11.39
CA THR A 94 -13.20 -25.30 10.56
C THR A 94 -12.44 -24.07 11.04
N ILE A 95 -13.14 -23.00 11.42
CA ILE A 95 -12.54 -21.72 11.81
C ILE A 95 -12.58 -21.59 13.33
N GLN A 96 -11.42 -21.37 13.94
CA GLN A 96 -11.30 -21.01 15.35
C GLN A 96 -10.85 -19.56 15.45
N VAL A 97 -11.72 -18.69 15.98
CA VAL A 97 -11.38 -17.31 16.32
C VAL A 97 -10.60 -17.28 17.64
N ILE A 98 -9.51 -16.51 17.68
CA ILE A 98 -8.65 -16.34 18.85
C ILE A 98 -8.54 -14.84 19.11
N HIS A 99 -9.10 -14.40 20.24
CA HIS A 99 -9.00 -13.00 20.67
C HIS A 99 -7.70 -12.76 21.45
N ASP A 100 -6.65 -12.36 20.74
CA ASP A 100 -5.39 -11.92 21.32
C ASP A 100 -4.54 -11.22 20.26
N ARG A 101 -3.44 -10.61 20.67
CA ARG A 101 -2.36 -10.22 19.78
C ARG A 101 -1.62 -11.46 19.31
N ILE A 102 -1.20 -11.48 18.04
CA ILE A 102 -0.51 -12.65 17.48
C ILE A 102 0.73 -13.04 18.27
N GLU A 103 1.45 -12.05 18.82
CA GLU A 103 2.67 -12.27 19.61
C GLU A 103 2.41 -12.99 20.95
N ASN A 104 1.17 -13.00 21.43
CA ASN A 104 0.75 -13.66 22.67
C ASN A 104 0.12 -15.05 22.42
N VAL A 105 -0.23 -15.36 21.17
CA VAL A 105 -0.92 -16.62 20.84
C VAL A 105 0.02 -17.80 21.00
N THR A 106 -0.52 -18.94 21.39
CA THR A 106 0.13 -20.25 21.25
C THR A 106 -0.80 -21.16 20.48
N LEU A 107 -0.37 -21.62 19.30
CA LEU A 107 -1.18 -22.54 18.50
C LEU A 107 -1.26 -23.93 19.17
N PRO A 108 -2.42 -24.60 19.15
CA PRO A 108 -2.60 -25.89 19.79
C PRO A 108 -1.58 -26.93 19.31
N GLY A 109 -0.95 -27.65 20.24
CA GLY A 109 -0.04 -28.75 19.92
C GLY A 109 1.22 -28.36 19.12
N ASN A 110 1.65 -27.10 19.18
CA ASN A 110 2.76 -26.55 18.39
C ASN A 110 2.57 -26.72 16.87
N ILE A 111 1.31 -26.69 16.41
CA ILE A 111 1.00 -26.72 14.98
C ILE A 111 1.61 -25.49 14.31
N LYS A 112 2.25 -25.71 13.16
CA LYS A 112 2.69 -24.68 12.22
C LYS A 112 1.68 -24.56 11.07
N ALA A 113 1.44 -23.35 10.61
CA ALA A 113 0.57 -23.04 9.48
C ALA A 113 1.25 -23.38 8.15
N ASP A 114 0.49 -23.96 7.23
CA ASP A 114 0.91 -24.13 5.83
C ASP A 114 0.82 -22.80 5.07
N VAL A 115 -0.15 -21.97 5.43
CA VAL A 115 -0.36 -20.64 4.83
C VAL A 115 -0.62 -19.63 5.93
N ILE A 116 0.06 -18.48 5.86
CA ILE A 116 -0.33 -17.27 6.58
C ILE A 116 -0.99 -16.33 5.59
N ILE A 117 -2.21 -15.90 5.92
CA ILE A 117 -2.94 -14.88 5.18
C ILE A 117 -3.15 -13.68 6.09
N SER A 118 -2.96 -12.47 5.57
CA SER A 118 -3.16 -11.26 6.36
C SER A 118 -3.40 -10.07 5.44
N GLU A 119 -4.38 -9.25 5.80
CA GLU A 119 -4.54 -7.91 5.26
C GLU A 119 -3.93 -6.94 6.27
N TRP A 120 -2.64 -6.67 6.09
CA TRP A 120 -1.80 -5.91 7.01
C TRP A 120 -1.49 -4.49 6.53
N MET A 121 -1.94 -4.15 5.32
CA MET A 121 -1.49 -2.97 4.61
C MET A 121 -2.16 -1.72 5.17
N GLY A 122 -1.35 -0.72 5.55
CA GLY A 122 -1.82 0.61 5.90
C GLY A 122 -1.83 1.56 4.69
N PHE A 123 -2.14 2.84 4.95
CA PHE A 123 -1.84 3.90 3.99
C PHE A 123 -0.36 3.87 3.60
N TYR A 124 -0.06 4.19 2.33
CA TYR A 124 1.28 4.06 1.73
C TYR A 124 1.97 2.72 2.06
N LEU A 125 1.18 1.64 2.23
CA LEU A 125 1.58 0.29 2.64
C LEU A 125 1.95 0.13 4.12
N LEU A 126 2.79 1.02 4.67
CA LEU A 126 3.47 0.80 5.96
C LEU A 126 2.83 1.49 7.17
N HIS A 127 1.81 2.32 6.97
CA HIS A 127 1.11 2.95 8.10
C HIS A 127 0.48 1.89 9.04
N GLU A 128 0.30 2.24 10.31
CA GLU A 128 -0.29 1.39 11.37
C GLU A 128 0.56 0.18 11.81
N GLY A 129 1.62 -0.17 11.07
CA GLY A 129 2.71 -1.04 11.52
C GLY A 129 2.35 -2.50 11.72
N MET A 130 1.33 -3.02 11.02
CA MET A 130 0.89 -4.42 11.19
C MET A 130 1.82 -5.44 10.51
N LEU A 131 2.68 -5.02 9.58
CA LEU A 131 3.67 -5.89 8.93
C LEU A 131 4.61 -6.55 9.95
N ASP A 132 4.96 -5.86 11.04
CA ASP A 132 5.78 -6.44 12.14
C ASP A 132 5.12 -7.67 12.75
N SER A 133 3.82 -7.64 12.96
CA SER A 133 3.05 -8.77 13.49
C SER A 133 2.98 -9.93 12.48
N VAL A 134 2.96 -9.64 11.18
CA VAL A 134 3.03 -10.66 10.12
C VAL A 134 4.42 -11.28 10.04
N ILE A 135 5.49 -10.48 10.11
CA ILE A 135 6.88 -10.96 10.21
C ILE A 135 7.04 -11.87 11.44
N TRP A 136 6.53 -11.44 12.59
CA TRP A 136 6.57 -12.25 13.81
C TRP A 136 5.82 -13.57 13.61
N ALA A 137 4.62 -13.54 13.02
CA ALA A 137 3.83 -14.74 12.75
C ALA A 137 4.52 -15.69 11.77
N ARG A 138 5.17 -15.16 10.73
CA ARG A 138 5.98 -15.93 9.78
C ARG A 138 7.07 -16.71 10.52
N ASP A 139 7.88 -16.01 11.32
CA ASP A 139 9.03 -16.60 11.98
C ASP A 139 8.62 -17.64 13.04
N HIS A 140 7.48 -17.45 13.71
CA HIS A 140 7.05 -18.30 14.82
C HIS A 140 6.06 -19.39 14.43
N PHE A 141 5.21 -19.18 13.41
CA PHE A 141 4.10 -20.07 13.09
C PHE A 141 4.07 -20.60 11.66
N LEU A 142 4.83 -20.05 10.71
CA LEU A 142 4.90 -20.64 9.37
C LEU A 142 5.79 -21.89 9.38
N LYS A 143 5.45 -22.86 8.51
CA LYS A 143 6.33 -23.96 8.14
C LYS A 143 7.44 -23.47 7.21
N ASP A 144 8.55 -24.19 7.15
CA ASP A 144 9.68 -23.87 6.27
C ASP A 144 9.27 -23.80 4.78
N ASP A 145 8.32 -24.64 4.34
CA ASP A 145 7.74 -24.66 2.99
C ASP A 145 6.41 -23.91 2.88
N GLY A 146 6.04 -23.14 3.91
CA GLY A 146 4.79 -22.40 3.96
C GLY A 146 4.72 -21.24 2.98
N MET A 147 3.51 -20.73 2.77
CA MET A 147 3.21 -19.63 1.85
C MET A 147 2.62 -18.42 2.61
N LEU A 148 2.88 -17.23 2.09
CA LEU A 148 2.34 -15.96 2.59
C LEU A 148 1.39 -15.38 1.56
N PHE A 149 0.24 -14.88 2.00
CA PHE A 149 -0.77 -14.25 1.15
C PHE A 149 -1.08 -12.85 1.69
N PRO A 150 -0.62 -11.77 1.02
CA PRO A 150 0.24 -11.74 -0.18
C PRO A 150 1.70 -12.20 0.07
N GLU A 151 2.49 -12.45 -0.99
CA GLU A 151 3.89 -12.86 -0.86
C GLU A 151 4.89 -11.71 -1.01
N SER A 152 4.52 -10.68 -1.77
CA SER A 152 5.35 -9.48 -1.91
C SER A 152 4.50 -8.23 -1.99
N ALA A 153 5.11 -7.09 -1.69
CA ALA A 153 4.49 -5.78 -1.86
C ALA A 153 5.50 -4.76 -2.39
N THR A 154 5.03 -3.78 -3.15
CA THR A 154 5.88 -2.73 -3.72
C THR A 154 5.29 -1.37 -3.44
N ILE A 155 6.10 -0.43 -2.96
CA ILE A 155 5.75 0.98 -2.82
C ILE A 155 6.26 1.72 -4.05
N TYR A 156 5.40 2.55 -4.64
CA TYR A 156 5.72 3.40 -5.77
C TYR A 156 5.59 4.87 -5.40
N SER A 157 6.35 5.73 -6.08
CA SER A 157 6.15 7.17 -6.04
C SER A 157 6.25 7.81 -7.41
N ALA A 158 5.42 8.83 -7.65
CA ALA A 158 5.51 9.66 -8.85
C ALA A 158 5.19 11.14 -8.57
N PRO A 159 5.84 12.07 -9.27
CA PRO A 159 5.41 13.47 -9.31
C PRO A 159 3.97 13.61 -9.78
N CYS A 160 3.19 14.45 -9.10
CA CYS A 160 1.78 14.66 -9.41
C CYS A 160 1.31 16.11 -9.26
N SER A 161 0.17 16.38 -9.90
CA SER A 161 -0.69 17.54 -9.64
C SER A 161 -1.64 17.22 -8.48
N VAL A 162 -1.92 18.21 -7.61
CA VAL A 162 -2.89 18.15 -6.51
C VAL A 162 -3.86 19.35 -6.57
N PRO A 163 -4.76 19.42 -7.56
CA PRO A 163 -5.59 20.61 -7.78
C PRO A 163 -6.52 20.99 -6.64
N SER A 164 -6.92 20.01 -5.82
CA SER A 164 -7.70 20.22 -4.60
C SER A 164 -6.99 21.08 -3.55
N MET A 165 -5.67 21.25 -3.66
CA MET A 165 -4.85 22.10 -2.79
C MET A 165 -4.42 23.41 -3.47
N TYR A 166 -4.76 23.58 -4.75
CA TYR A 166 -4.32 24.67 -5.62
C TYR A 166 -5.49 25.22 -6.44
N GLU A 167 -5.72 24.73 -7.65
CA GLU A 167 -6.63 25.28 -8.65
C GLU A 167 -8.08 25.41 -8.20
N GLU A 168 -8.58 24.45 -7.40
CA GLU A 168 -9.97 24.47 -6.92
C GLU A 168 -10.32 25.73 -6.11
N TRP A 169 -9.31 26.44 -5.62
CA TRP A 169 -9.47 27.65 -4.82
C TRP A 169 -9.19 28.95 -5.58
N GLU A 170 -8.84 28.88 -6.86
CA GLU A 170 -8.62 30.09 -7.67
C GLU A 170 -9.93 30.85 -7.91
N ASP A 171 -11.03 30.10 -8.09
CA ASP A 171 -12.38 30.58 -8.28
C ASP A 171 -13.39 29.63 -7.60
N VAL A 172 -13.99 30.10 -6.51
CA VAL A 172 -15.12 29.45 -5.86
C VAL A 172 -16.34 30.34 -6.07
N GLU A 173 -17.14 30.03 -7.10
CA GLU A 173 -18.34 30.79 -7.47
C GLU A 173 -18.06 32.28 -7.75
N GLY A 174 -16.99 32.57 -8.49
CA GLY A 174 -16.52 33.91 -8.83
C GLY A 174 -15.68 34.59 -7.73
N ILE A 175 -15.37 33.88 -6.65
CA ILE A 175 -14.62 34.41 -5.50
C ILE A 175 -13.26 33.71 -5.41
N SER A 176 -12.19 34.49 -5.42
CA SER A 176 -10.86 33.93 -5.23
C SER A 176 -10.61 33.55 -3.76
N MET A 177 -10.24 32.29 -3.53
CA MET A 177 -9.94 31.71 -2.22
C MET A 177 -8.44 31.38 -2.06
N LYS A 178 -7.55 32.04 -2.81
CA LYS A 178 -6.09 31.79 -2.79
C LYS A 178 -5.47 31.87 -1.39
N SER A 179 -5.94 32.77 -0.53
CA SER A 179 -5.50 32.86 0.88
C SER A 179 -5.87 31.62 1.70
N PHE A 180 -7.04 31.04 1.42
CA PHE A 180 -7.47 29.78 2.03
C PHE A 180 -6.63 28.60 1.53
N ALA A 181 -6.39 28.52 0.21
CA ALA A 181 -5.50 27.51 -0.38
C ALA A 181 -4.09 27.54 0.23
N SER A 182 -3.51 28.73 0.38
CA SER A 182 -2.21 28.91 1.04
C SER A 182 -2.22 28.38 2.47
N LYS A 183 -3.31 28.64 3.22
CA LYS A 183 -3.46 28.13 4.59
C LYS A 183 -3.61 26.60 4.62
N LEU A 184 -4.38 26.02 3.69
CA LEU A 184 -4.53 24.57 3.55
C LEU A 184 -3.19 23.91 3.25
N ARG A 185 -2.41 24.43 2.29
CA ARG A 185 -1.09 23.88 1.94
C ARG A 185 -0.10 23.95 3.09
N SER A 186 -0.08 25.06 3.83
CA SER A 186 0.74 25.18 5.05
C SER A 186 0.38 24.17 6.14
N GLN A 187 -0.85 23.66 6.16
CA GLN A 187 -1.26 22.59 7.08
C GLN A 187 -0.95 21.21 6.50
N ALA A 188 -1.13 21.01 5.19
CA ALA A 188 -0.78 19.77 4.49
C ALA A 188 0.73 19.53 4.45
N SER A 189 1.57 20.56 4.49
CA SER A 189 3.02 20.38 4.58
C SER A 189 3.48 19.77 5.92
N GLN A 190 2.57 19.62 6.91
CA GLN A 190 2.88 19.03 8.21
C GLN A 190 2.50 17.55 8.32
N LYS A 191 1.73 17.03 7.36
CA LYS A 191 1.33 15.62 7.32
C LYS A 191 0.92 15.22 5.89
N PRO A 192 1.23 14.00 5.44
CA PRO A 192 0.71 13.51 4.18
C PRO A 192 -0.82 13.49 4.20
N ASP A 193 -1.44 13.63 3.03
CA ASP A 193 -2.89 13.54 2.85
C ASP A 193 -3.27 12.23 2.14
N THR A 194 -4.47 11.73 2.43
CA THR A 194 -5.01 10.52 1.79
C THR A 194 -6.14 10.91 0.86
N THR A 195 -5.84 10.96 -0.43
CA THR A 195 -6.75 11.47 -1.46
C THR A 195 -6.78 10.56 -2.68
N ILE A 196 -7.84 10.69 -3.46
CA ILE A 196 -7.94 10.03 -4.75
C ILE A 196 -7.15 10.89 -5.74
N VAL A 197 -6.12 10.32 -6.31
CA VAL A 197 -5.36 10.90 -7.42
C VAL A 197 -5.83 10.23 -8.70
N LYS A 198 -6.15 11.04 -9.72
CA LYS A 198 -6.57 10.57 -11.04
C LYS A 198 -5.35 10.30 -11.92
N PRO A 199 -5.44 9.40 -12.91
CA PRO A 199 -4.33 9.12 -13.83
C PRO A 199 -3.78 10.37 -14.52
N GLU A 200 -4.66 11.31 -14.89
CA GLU A 200 -4.26 12.54 -15.56
C GLU A 200 -3.46 13.49 -14.66
N GLN A 201 -3.43 13.25 -13.35
CA GLN A 201 -2.67 14.04 -12.38
C GLN A 201 -1.24 13.52 -12.19
N ILE A 202 -0.92 12.29 -12.60
CA ILE A 202 0.44 11.75 -12.55
C ILE A 202 1.26 12.33 -13.70
N LEU A 203 2.44 12.88 -13.41
CA LEU A 203 3.24 13.67 -14.35
C LEU A 203 4.36 12.86 -15.03
N ALA A 204 4.80 11.75 -14.44
CA ALA A 204 5.89 10.93 -14.92
C ALA A 204 5.67 9.46 -14.55
N ASP A 205 6.43 8.56 -15.17
CA ASP A 205 6.42 7.14 -14.80
C ASP A 205 6.79 6.94 -13.33
N PRO A 206 6.20 5.93 -12.65
CA PRO A 206 6.47 5.68 -11.25
C PRO A 206 7.86 5.10 -11.00
N GLU A 207 8.46 5.49 -9.87
CA GLU A 207 9.66 4.88 -9.33
C GLU A 207 9.31 3.88 -8.23
N VAL A 208 10.05 2.77 -8.16
CA VAL A 208 9.97 1.83 -7.03
C VAL A 208 10.71 2.42 -5.82
N VAL A 209 9.96 2.73 -4.77
CA VAL A 209 10.51 3.21 -3.49
C VAL A 209 11.05 2.06 -2.66
N LEU A 210 10.30 0.95 -2.61
CA LEU A 210 10.65 -0.25 -1.86
C LEU A 210 9.93 -1.46 -2.45
N TRP A 211 10.66 -2.54 -2.69
CA TRP A 211 10.08 -3.86 -2.93
C TRP A 211 10.32 -4.74 -1.71
N ILE A 212 9.26 -5.40 -1.23
CA ILE A 212 9.25 -6.21 -0.02
C ILE A 212 8.94 -7.65 -0.41
N ASP A 213 9.88 -8.56 -0.17
CA ASP A 213 9.63 -9.99 -0.13
C ASP A 213 9.21 -10.40 1.29
N LEU A 214 7.97 -10.82 1.48
CA LEU A 214 7.47 -11.16 2.82
C LEU A 214 8.13 -12.41 3.39
N ARG A 215 8.81 -13.24 2.60
CA ARG A 215 9.56 -14.39 3.11
C ARG A 215 10.83 -13.98 3.84
N GLU A 216 11.49 -12.91 3.38
CA GLU A 216 12.83 -12.56 3.81
C GLU A 216 12.89 -11.25 4.61
N VAL A 217 11.94 -10.33 4.42
CA VAL A 217 11.98 -9.00 5.05
C VAL A 217 12.07 -9.09 6.57
N THR A 218 12.88 -8.23 7.16
CA THR A 218 13.01 -8.05 8.60
C THR A 218 12.47 -6.69 9.03
N VAL A 219 12.19 -6.56 10.33
CA VAL A 219 11.74 -5.27 10.91
C VAL A 219 12.78 -4.16 10.72
N GLU A 220 14.07 -4.51 10.69
CA GLU A 220 15.16 -3.56 10.52
C GLU A 220 15.20 -2.98 9.10
N ASP A 221 14.87 -3.79 8.08
CA ASP A 221 14.83 -3.35 6.67
C ASP A 221 13.78 -2.23 6.46
N LEU A 222 12.80 -2.14 7.36
CA LEU A 222 11.72 -1.16 7.33
C LEU A 222 12.03 0.11 8.13
N HIS A 223 13.18 0.19 8.81
CA HIS A 223 13.46 1.31 9.71
C HIS A 223 13.66 2.65 8.96
N CYS A 224 14.39 2.62 7.85
CA CYS A 224 14.67 3.79 7.03
C CYS A 224 14.78 3.41 5.57
N ILE A 225 13.87 3.94 4.76
CA ILE A 225 13.77 3.71 3.32
C ILE A 225 14.06 5.04 2.64
N LYS A 226 15.02 5.05 1.73
CA LYS A 226 15.46 6.26 1.02
C LYS A 226 15.61 5.96 -0.46
N VAL A 227 14.94 6.76 -1.28
CA VAL A 227 15.08 6.75 -2.73
C VAL A 227 15.39 8.16 -3.23
N GLN A 228 16.38 8.27 -4.11
CA GLN A 228 16.66 9.47 -4.88
C GLN A 228 16.34 9.15 -6.33
N HIS A 229 15.47 9.94 -6.94
CA HIS A 229 14.97 9.65 -8.28
C HIS A 229 14.94 10.89 -9.17
N ILE A 230 15.17 10.65 -10.46
CA ILE A 230 14.94 11.63 -11.52
C ILE A 230 13.83 11.11 -12.42
N ALA A 231 12.64 11.66 -12.19
CA ALA A 231 11.50 11.39 -13.03
C ALA A 231 11.57 12.27 -14.29
N VAL A 232 11.16 11.75 -15.43
CA VAL A 232 11.04 12.53 -16.66
C VAL A 232 9.56 12.80 -16.90
N ALA A 233 9.17 14.07 -16.99
CA ALA A 233 7.78 14.43 -17.21
C ALA A 233 7.29 13.90 -18.56
N ASN A 234 6.20 13.14 -18.53
CA ASN A 234 5.55 12.56 -19.72
C ASN A 234 4.60 13.55 -20.41
N LYS A 235 4.36 14.71 -19.79
CA LYS A 235 3.46 15.77 -20.28
C LYS A 235 3.73 17.09 -19.56
N ASP A 236 3.23 18.16 -20.16
CA ASP A 236 3.13 19.45 -19.48
C ASP A 236 2.19 19.36 -18.27
N GLY A 237 2.56 19.98 -17.17
CA GLY A 237 1.73 19.96 -15.97
C GLY A 237 2.26 20.80 -14.82
N LYS A 238 1.54 20.76 -13.71
CA LYS A 238 1.91 21.47 -12.49
C LYS A 238 2.35 20.48 -11.45
N TYR A 239 3.64 20.48 -11.19
CA TYR A 239 4.23 19.70 -10.13
C TYR A 239 3.91 20.31 -8.77
N GLN A 240 2.99 19.66 -8.06
CA GLN A 240 2.36 20.15 -6.83
C GLN A 240 2.54 19.19 -5.66
N GLY A 241 2.98 17.95 -5.91
CA GLY A 241 3.16 16.94 -4.89
C GLY A 241 3.86 15.69 -5.40
N ILE A 242 4.19 14.80 -4.47
CA ILE A 242 4.54 13.40 -4.75
C ILE A 242 3.34 12.54 -4.37
N CYS A 243 2.89 11.69 -5.30
CA CYS A 243 1.91 10.65 -5.06
C CYS A 243 2.63 9.35 -4.67
N ILE A 244 2.15 8.66 -3.65
CA ILE A 244 2.67 7.38 -3.16
C ILE A 244 1.51 6.39 -3.12
N TRP A 245 1.74 5.21 -3.68
CA TRP A 245 0.80 4.09 -3.68
C TRP A 245 1.56 2.78 -3.59
N PHE A 246 0.83 1.67 -3.56
CA PHE A 246 1.43 0.35 -3.47
C PHE A 246 0.68 -0.71 -4.27
N THR A 247 1.37 -1.81 -4.52
CA THR A 247 0.80 -3.07 -4.99
C THR A 247 1.14 -4.20 -4.02
N CYS A 248 0.31 -5.23 -4.00
CA CYS A 248 0.56 -6.49 -3.31
C CYS A 248 0.36 -7.64 -4.30
N THR A 249 1.35 -8.51 -4.42
CA THR A 249 1.32 -9.67 -5.32
C THR A 249 1.08 -10.93 -4.50
N PHE A 250 0.12 -11.73 -4.93
CA PHE A 250 -0.18 -13.01 -4.31
C PHE A 250 0.57 -14.14 -5.01
N PRO A 251 0.91 -15.23 -4.29
CA PRO A 251 1.39 -16.45 -4.92
C PRO A 251 0.47 -16.90 -6.05
N SER A 252 1.05 -17.51 -7.08
CA SER A 252 0.29 -18.08 -8.20
C SER A 252 0.78 -19.47 -8.55
N SER A 253 -0.14 -20.42 -8.58
CA SER A 253 0.03 -21.71 -9.25
C SER A 253 -0.22 -21.62 -10.77
N SER A 254 -0.73 -20.47 -11.25
CA SER A 254 -0.97 -20.17 -12.66
C SER A 254 0.14 -19.30 -13.27
N THR A 255 0.06 -18.95 -14.57
CA THR A 255 1.11 -18.15 -15.24
C THR A 255 1.13 -16.68 -14.83
N GLU A 256 0.03 -16.12 -14.33
CA GLU A 256 -0.04 -14.73 -13.91
C GLU A 256 -0.52 -14.62 -12.45
N PRO A 257 0.18 -13.88 -11.58
CA PRO A 257 -0.25 -13.68 -10.21
C PRO A 257 -1.36 -12.63 -10.10
N ILE A 258 -2.24 -12.82 -9.11
CA ILE A 258 -3.19 -11.76 -8.73
C ILE A 258 -2.40 -10.62 -8.08
N ILE A 259 -2.71 -9.39 -8.49
CA ILE A 259 -2.13 -8.17 -7.94
C ILE A 259 -3.27 -7.31 -7.38
N LEU A 260 -3.19 -6.97 -6.09
CA LEU A 260 -3.99 -5.91 -5.50
C LEU A 260 -3.24 -4.60 -5.67
N SER A 261 -3.78 -3.68 -6.47
CA SER A 261 -3.16 -2.39 -6.76
C SER A 261 -3.94 -1.23 -6.15
N THR A 262 -3.20 -0.21 -5.70
CA THR A 262 -3.74 1.10 -5.30
C THR A 262 -3.29 2.20 -6.25
N ASP A 263 -2.82 1.82 -7.44
CA ASP A 263 -2.43 2.76 -8.50
C ASP A 263 -3.60 3.68 -8.90
N PRO A 264 -3.34 4.98 -9.16
CA PRO A 264 -4.32 5.91 -9.73
C PRO A 264 -5.11 5.40 -10.95
N ASP A 265 -4.54 4.52 -11.77
CA ASP A 265 -5.17 3.96 -12.97
C ASP A 265 -6.06 2.73 -12.70
N GLU A 266 -6.09 2.24 -11.46
CA GLU A 266 -6.81 1.03 -11.05
C GLU A 266 -8.15 1.33 -10.35
N GLU A 267 -8.95 0.28 -10.10
CA GLU A 267 -10.22 0.43 -9.35
C GLU A 267 -9.95 1.02 -7.95
N GLU A 268 -10.70 2.06 -7.57
CA GLU A 268 -10.52 2.75 -6.29
C GLU A 268 -10.60 1.80 -5.10
N THR A 269 -9.58 1.87 -4.24
CA THR A 269 -9.53 1.18 -2.96
C THR A 269 -9.72 2.16 -1.81
N HIS A 270 -10.03 1.66 -0.62
CA HIS A 270 -10.19 2.51 0.56
C HIS A 270 -8.88 3.17 1.02
N TRP A 271 -7.72 2.61 0.64
CA TRP A 271 -6.42 3.23 0.88
C TRP A 271 -6.21 4.50 0.05
N LYS A 272 -6.85 4.57 -1.12
CA LYS A 272 -6.62 5.62 -2.12
C LYS A 272 -5.11 5.74 -2.40
N GLN A 273 -4.62 6.97 -2.53
CA GLN A 273 -3.19 7.26 -2.59
C GLN A 273 -2.80 8.23 -1.47
N THR A 274 -1.52 8.22 -1.12
CA THR A 274 -0.93 9.17 -0.18
C THR A 274 -0.24 10.27 -0.97
N THR A 275 -0.57 11.54 -0.70
CA THR A 275 0.08 12.68 -1.35
C THR A 275 0.88 13.51 -0.35
N VAL A 276 2.12 13.83 -0.74
CA VAL A 276 2.95 14.82 -0.06
C VAL A 276 2.85 16.11 -0.86
N VAL A 277 2.08 17.07 -0.36
CA VAL A 277 1.82 18.35 -1.04
C VAL A 277 3.03 19.26 -0.87
N LEU A 278 3.56 19.77 -1.99
CA LEU A 278 4.66 20.72 -1.98
C LEU A 278 4.19 22.09 -1.46
N PRO A 279 5.09 22.88 -0.84
CA PRO A 279 4.75 24.22 -0.37
C PRO A 279 4.46 25.20 -1.52
N ASN A 280 5.14 25.02 -2.65
CA ASN A 280 4.99 25.81 -3.88
C ASN A 280 4.84 24.87 -5.07
N GLU A 281 4.08 25.30 -6.07
CA GLU A 281 3.97 24.59 -7.36
C GLU A 281 5.09 25.00 -8.32
N CYS A 282 5.48 24.07 -9.19
CA CYS A 282 6.33 24.33 -10.35
C CYS A 282 5.61 23.89 -11.63
N HIS A 283 5.74 24.65 -12.71
CA HIS A 283 5.32 24.15 -14.02
C HIS A 283 6.44 23.30 -14.60
N VAL A 284 6.10 22.12 -15.11
CA VAL A 284 7.03 21.21 -15.77
C VAL A 284 6.55 20.99 -17.21
N ALA A 285 7.47 21.04 -18.17
CA ALA A 285 7.20 20.70 -19.56
C ALA A 285 7.46 19.21 -19.82
N GLU A 286 6.88 18.68 -20.89
CA GLU A 286 7.22 17.35 -21.38
C GLU A 286 8.75 17.18 -21.57
N LEU A 287 9.28 16.03 -21.15
CA LEU A 287 10.69 15.67 -21.12
C LEU A 287 11.56 16.48 -20.13
N GLU A 288 10.96 17.35 -19.32
CA GLU A 288 11.67 18.04 -18.24
C GLU A 288 11.94 17.07 -17.07
N PRO A 289 13.18 17.06 -16.52
CA PRO A 289 13.51 16.21 -15.39
C PRO A 289 13.01 16.81 -14.07
N ILE A 290 12.47 15.95 -13.20
CA ILE A 290 12.03 16.26 -11.85
C ILE A 290 12.87 15.41 -10.90
N ALA A 291 13.80 16.06 -10.18
CA ALA A 291 14.66 15.39 -9.22
C ALA A 291 14.12 15.55 -7.79
N TYR A 292 13.96 14.45 -7.08
CA TYR A 292 13.55 14.46 -5.68
C TYR A 292 14.17 13.31 -4.90
N GLU A 293 14.29 13.51 -3.59
CA GLU A 293 14.58 12.45 -2.64
C GLU A 293 13.36 12.23 -1.75
N LEU A 294 12.96 10.98 -1.57
CA LEU A 294 11.88 10.56 -0.69
C LEU A 294 12.48 9.66 0.40
N VAL A 295 12.26 10.05 1.66
CA VAL A 295 12.72 9.30 2.83
C VAL A 295 11.52 8.95 3.72
N LEU A 296 11.34 7.66 3.99
CA LEU A 296 10.39 7.15 4.97
C LEU A 296 11.20 6.62 6.16
N THR A 297 11.12 7.30 7.29
CA THR A 297 11.83 6.87 8.53
C THR A 297 10.82 6.56 9.61
N ARG A 298 10.98 5.39 10.25
CA ARG A 298 10.13 4.98 11.36
C ARG A 298 10.27 5.94 12.55
N SER A 299 9.16 6.29 13.17
CA SER A 299 9.16 7.26 14.26
C SER A 299 9.67 6.65 15.56
N GLU A 300 10.63 7.32 16.22
CA GLU A 300 11.15 6.92 17.54
C GLU A 300 10.07 6.92 18.63
N ASN A 301 9.00 7.71 18.47
CA ASN A 301 7.93 7.84 19.45
C ASN A 301 6.81 6.80 19.29
N ASN A 302 6.63 6.29 18.07
CA ASN A 302 5.61 5.31 17.75
C ASN A 302 6.05 4.52 16.52
N ASP A 303 6.41 3.26 16.74
CA ASP A 303 6.84 2.33 15.71
C ASP A 303 5.76 2.06 14.64
N ARG A 304 4.51 2.44 14.87
CA ARG A 304 3.45 2.35 13.84
C ARG A 304 3.41 3.52 12.86
N HIS A 305 4.23 4.55 13.08
CA HIS A 305 4.23 5.77 12.28
C HIS A 305 5.55 5.96 11.54
N TYR A 306 5.45 6.55 10.34
CA TYR A 306 6.59 6.99 9.56
C TYR A 306 6.60 8.51 9.44
N ASN A 307 7.80 9.08 9.54
CA ASN A 307 8.09 10.42 9.07
C ASN A 307 8.40 10.31 7.57
N ILE A 308 7.64 11.05 6.76
CA ILE A 308 7.84 11.12 5.31
C ILE A 308 8.46 12.46 4.98
N GLU A 309 9.66 12.44 4.44
CA GLU A 309 10.39 13.63 4.01
C GLU A 309 10.56 13.61 2.49
N VAL A 310 10.21 14.72 1.84
CA VAL A 310 10.46 14.94 0.41
C VAL A 310 11.40 16.12 0.29
N THR A 311 12.59 15.87 -0.25
CA THR A 311 13.56 16.90 -0.57
C THR A 311 13.56 17.13 -2.08
N MET A 312 13.29 18.38 -2.47
CA MET A 312 13.40 18.78 -3.85
C MET A 312 14.87 18.98 -4.22
N LEU A 313 15.32 18.32 -5.28
CA LEU A 313 16.71 18.37 -5.73
C LEU A 313 16.82 19.15 -7.05
N ASP A 314 18.02 19.65 -7.33
CA ASP A 314 18.34 20.24 -8.62
C ASP A 314 18.71 19.13 -9.63
N PRO A 315 17.94 18.92 -10.71
CA PRO A 315 18.29 17.94 -11.74
C PRO A 315 19.66 18.16 -12.40
N GLU A 316 20.21 19.38 -12.34
CA GLU A 316 21.56 19.67 -12.83
C GLU A 316 22.64 19.04 -11.95
N GLU A 317 22.43 19.02 -10.64
CA GLU A 317 23.38 18.56 -9.62
C GLU A 317 23.30 17.07 -9.32
N VAL A 318 22.18 16.42 -9.68
CA VAL A 318 21.97 14.98 -9.45
C VAL A 318 22.43 14.14 -10.66
N GLU A 319 22.91 12.92 -10.40
CA GLU A 319 23.24 11.94 -11.42
C GLU A 319 21.97 11.39 -12.09
N HIS A 320 21.97 11.35 -13.43
CA HIS A 320 20.86 10.81 -14.21
C HIS A 320 21.14 9.34 -14.54
N PRO A 321 20.10 8.50 -14.64
CA PRO A 321 20.24 7.15 -15.16
C PRO A 321 20.91 7.13 -16.53
N GLU A 322 21.67 6.07 -16.84
CA GLU A 322 22.42 5.94 -18.11
C GLU A 322 21.53 6.14 -19.35
N TYR A 323 20.28 5.67 -19.27
CA TYR A 323 19.27 5.78 -20.32
C TYR A 323 18.19 6.83 -20.02
N CYS A 324 18.52 7.90 -19.30
CA CYS A 324 17.58 8.97 -19.00
C CYS A 324 17.04 9.60 -20.29
N SER A 325 15.71 9.72 -20.42
CA SER A 325 14.98 10.24 -21.59
C SER A 325 14.77 11.77 -21.60
N CYS A 326 15.23 12.48 -20.56
CA CYS A 326 14.99 13.92 -20.42
C CYS A 326 15.65 14.77 -21.53
N HIS A 327 15.24 16.04 -21.59
CA HIS A 327 15.72 17.00 -22.59
C HIS A 327 17.08 17.65 -22.25
N MET A 328 17.71 17.28 -21.13
CA MET A 328 18.98 17.89 -20.75
C MET A 328 20.07 17.56 -21.75
N THR A 329 20.91 18.55 -22.10
CA THR A 329 21.99 18.37 -23.08
C THR A 329 22.92 17.22 -22.71
N LYS A 330 23.24 17.04 -21.41
CA LYS A 330 24.06 15.91 -20.93
C LYS A 330 23.44 14.55 -21.31
N CYS A 331 22.13 14.37 -21.09
CA CYS A 331 21.43 13.12 -21.36
C CYS A 331 21.24 12.87 -22.86
N ILE A 332 20.92 13.90 -23.64
CA ILE A 332 20.83 13.79 -25.11
C ILE A 332 22.15 13.31 -25.71
N LEU A 333 23.29 13.87 -25.25
CA LEU A 333 24.61 13.47 -25.73
C LEU A 333 24.96 12.03 -25.31
N VAL A 334 24.66 11.63 -24.07
CA VAL A 334 24.88 10.25 -23.59
C VAL A 334 24.08 9.25 -24.41
N ARG A 335 22.77 9.47 -24.61
CA ARG A 335 21.94 8.59 -25.46
C ARG A 335 22.49 8.48 -26.88
N ALA A 336 22.85 9.59 -27.51
CA ALA A 336 23.42 9.59 -28.86
C ALA A 336 24.77 8.86 -28.95
N MET A 337 25.59 8.89 -27.88
CA MET A 337 26.82 8.10 -27.81
C MET A 337 26.51 6.61 -27.68
N LEU A 338 25.63 6.22 -26.77
CA LEU A 338 25.23 4.81 -26.56
C LEU A 338 24.66 4.20 -27.84
N GLU A 339 23.72 4.88 -28.51
CA GLU A 339 23.17 4.42 -29.79
C GLU A 339 24.24 4.24 -30.88
N LYS A 340 25.29 5.07 -30.86
CA LYS A 340 26.41 4.96 -31.81
C LYS A 340 27.31 3.78 -31.47
N TYR A 341 27.54 3.48 -30.19
CA TYR A 341 28.31 2.31 -29.77
C TYR A 341 27.57 1.02 -30.12
N GLU A 342 26.27 0.90 -29.80
CA GLU A 342 25.44 -0.26 -30.13
C GLU A 342 25.44 -0.55 -31.64
N LYS A 343 25.25 0.49 -32.48
CA LYS A 343 25.32 0.35 -33.95
C LYS A 343 26.70 -0.08 -34.48
N ASN A 344 27.78 0.20 -33.76
CA ASN A 344 29.13 -0.23 -34.14
C ASN A 344 29.43 -1.65 -33.68
N GLU A 345 28.81 -2.14 -32.60
CA GLU A 345 28.94 -3.53 -32.17
C GLU A 345 28.11 -4.50 -33.03
N GLU A 346 26.99 -4.03 -33.59
CA GLU A 346 26.18 -4.80 -34.55
C GLU A 346 26.76 -4.88 -35.97
N ASN A 347 27.82 -4.12 -36.27
CA ASN A 347 28.54 -4.12 -37.55
C ASN A 347 30.07 -4.23 -37.31
N PRO A 348 30.58 -5.42 -36.93
CA PRO A 348 32.02 -5.64 -36.72
C PRO A 348 32.87 -5.54 -38.00
#